data_AF-A0A1H6X8D9-F1
#
_entry.id   AF-A0A1H6X8D9-F1
#
_cell.length_a   1.000
_cell.length_b   1.000
_cell.length_c   1.000
_cell.angle_alpha   90.00
_cell.angle_beta   90.00
_cell.angle_gamma   90.00
#
_symmetry.space_group_name_H-M   'P 1'
#
loop_
_entity.id
_entity.type
_entity.pdbx_description
1 polymer ?
#
loop_
_entity_poly.entity_id
_entity_poly.type
_entity_poly.pdbx_seq_one_letter_code
_entity_poly.pdbx_strand_id
1 'polypeptide(L)'
;MTHEKIFVLETGRAVKVKVEGVLAEDLSKVSIQVDVLIRDPKEDEFRPPIGLTHPKYWKLKNLEPEKASALQIQYSGVHRKQIRKTIREFDKLHALEIQD
;
A
#
# COMPACT_ATOMS: atom_id res chain seq x y z
N MET A 1 4.87 5.01 12.46
CA MET A 1 4.04 6.09 11.85
C MET A 1 3.42 5.58 10.57
N THR A 2 2.23 6.08 10.21
CA THR A 2 1.46 5.59 9.06
C THR A 2 0.88 6.76 8.26
N HIS A 3 1.09 6.78 6.93
CA HIS A 3 0.47 7.72 6.01
C HIS A 3 -0.48 6.99 5.06
N GLU A 4 -1.69 7.49 4.93
CA GLU A 4 -2.72 6.91 4.07
C GLU A 4 -3.16 7.91 3.01
N LYS A 5 -3.34 7.43 1.78
CA LYS A 5 -3.84 8.22 0.67
C LYS A 5 -4.81 7.45 -0.20
N ILE A 6 -5.97 8.04 -0.45
CA ILE A 6 -7.02 7.45 -1.29
C ILE A 6 -6.98 8.10 -2.67
N PHE A 7 -6.95 7.27 -3.71
CA PHE A 7 -7.03 7.65 -5.11
C PHE A 7 -8.29 7.06 -5.72
N VAL A 8 -9.08 7.86 -6.44
CA VAL A 8 -10.20 7.35 -7.22
C VAL A 8 -9.73 7.20 -8.67
N LEU A 9 -9.85 5.99 -9.20
CA LEU A 9 -9.50 5.68 -10.59
C LEU A 9 -10.65 6.09 -11.51
N GLU A 10 -10.37 6.21 -12.81
CA GLU A 10 -11.37 6.54 -13.85
C GLU A 10 -12.53 5.54 -13.90
N THR A 11 -12.30 4.29 -13.49
CA THR A 11 -13.33 3.24 -13.38
C THR A 11 -14.27 3.42 -12.19
N GLY A 12 -14.08 4.46 -11.37
CA GLY A 12 -14.79 4.69 -10.12
C GLY A 12 -14.25 3.87 -8.93
N ARG A 13 -13.33 2.93 -9.17
CA ARG A 13 -12.66 2.16 -8.11
C ARG A 13 -11.79 3.08 -7.27
N ALA A 14 -11.97 3.04 -5.95
CA ALA A 14 -11.08 3.72 -5.02
C ALA A 14 -9.93 2.79 -4.62
N VAL A 15 -8.72 3.33 -4.56
CA VAL A 15 -7.51 2.65 -4.10
C VAL A 15 -6.90 3.44 -2.96
N LYS A 16 -6.81 2.83 -1.78
CA LYS A 16 -6.12 3.36 -0.63
C LYS A 16 -4.69 2.80 -0.62
N VAL A 17 -3.71 3.69 -0.66
CA VAL A 17 -2.29 3.39 -0.46
C VAL A 17 -1.94 3.73 0.98
N LYS A 18 -1.46 2.75 1.74
CA LYS A 18 -0.97 2.91 3.10
C LYS A 18 0.54 2.73 3.10
N VAL A 19 1.25 3.68 3.69
CA VAL A 19 2.70 3.66 3.84
C VAL A 19 2.99 3.67 5.32
N GLU A 20 3.73 2.66 5.78
CA GLU A 20 4.09 2.53 7.19
C GLU A 20 5.61 2.50 7.34
N GLY A 21 6.11 3.27 8.30
CA GLY A 21 7.50 3.16 8.74
C GLY A 21 7.59 2.11 9.85
N VAL A 22 8.20 0.97 9.54
CA VAL A 22 8.43 -0.14 10.46
C VAL A 22 9.89 -0.10 10.90
N LEU A 23 10.13 0.13 12.19
CA LEU A 23 11.45 -0.02 12.80
C LEU A 23 11.84 -1.50 12.74
N ALA A 24 13.00 -1.78 12.15
CA ALA A 24 13.59 -3.11 12.22
C ALA A 24 13.83 -3.50 13.70
N GLU A 25 13.76 -4.80 14.00
CA GLU A 25 13.91 -5.32 15.37
C GLU A 25 15.26 -4.95 16.02
N ASP A 26 16.27 -4.69 15.19
CA ASP A 26 17.60 -4.23 15.60
C ASP A 26 17.68 -2.72 15.88
N LEU A 27 16.56 -1.99 15.76
CA LEU A 27 16.43 -0.53 15.88
C LEU A 27 17.40 0.26 14.97
N SER A 28 18.04 -0.41 14.02
CA SER A 28 19.11 0.17 13.21
C SER A 28 18.60 0.81 11.93
N LYS A 29 17.43 0.36 11.45
CA LYS A 29 16.84 0.79 10.18
C LYS A 29 15.33 0.98 10.28
N VAL A 30 14.83 2.08 9.74
CA VAL A 30 13.41 2.27 9.45
C VAL A 30 13.15 1.71 8.05
N SER A 31 12.39 0.63 7.96
CA SER A 31 11.93 0.05 6.69
C SER A 31 10.56 0.65 6.33
N ILE A 32 10.37 0.97 5.05
CA ILE A 32 9.10 1.52 4.56
C ILE A 32 8.29 0.38 3.97
N GLN A 33 7.17 0.03 4.60
CA GLN A 33 6.20 -0.92 4.09
C GLN A 33 5.09 -0.19 3.34
N VAL A 34 4.72 -0.69 2.16
CA VAL A 34 3.63 -0.13 1.36
C VAL A 34 2.57 -1.19 1.14
N ASP A 35 1.36 -0.88 1.59
CA ASP A 35 0.18 -1.71 1.44
C ASP A 35 -0.90 -1.00 0.61
N VAL A 36 -1.68 -1.78 -0.12
CA VAL A 36 -2.76 -1.26 -0.97
C VAL A 36 -4.08 -1.97 -0.68
N LEU A 37 -5.14 -1.18 -0.60
CA LEU A 37 -6.50 -1.66 -0.47
C LEU A 37 -7.35 -1.03 -1.58
N ILE A 38 -8.34 -1.76 -2.06
CA ILE A 38 -9.30 -1.30 -3.07
C ILE A 38 -10.71 -1.28 -2.48
N ARG A 39 -11.53 -0.41 -3.02
CA ARG A 39 -12.97 -0.38 -2.78
C ARG A 39 -13.66 -0.11 -4.11
N ASP A 40 -14.49 -1.05 -4.53
CA ASP A 40 -15.28 -0.90 -5.74
C ASP A 40 -16.46 0.07 -5.49
N PRO A 41 -17.03 0.74 -6.51
CA PRO A 41 -18.10 1.72 -6.31
C PRO A 41 -19.34 1.20 -5.57
N LYS A 42 -19.58 -0.11 -5.66
CA LYS A 42 -20.73 -0.79 -5.04
C LYS A 42 -20.41 -1.37 -3.66
N GLU A 43 -19.22 -1.09 -3.13
CA GLU A 43 -18.73 -1.64 -1.87
C GLU A 43 -18.49 -0.55 -0.84
N ASP A 44 -18.84 -0.87 0.40
CA ASP A 44 -18.72 0.04 1.53
C ASP A 44 -17.32 -0.03 2.16
N GLU A 45 -16.65 -1.17 2.06
CA GLU A 45 -15.40 -1.43 2.77
C GLU A 45 -14.18 -1.56 1.84
N PHE A 46 -13.02 -1.16 2.35
CA PHE A 46 -11.74 -1.36 1.69
C PHE A 46 -11.24 -2.78 1.93
N ARG A 47 -10.81 -3.45 0.86
CA ARG A 47 -10.31 -4.83 0.89
C ARG A 47 -9.01 -4.98 0.11
N PRO A 48 -8.20 -6.02 0.37
CA PRO A 48 -7.05 -6.32 -0.48
C PRO A 48 -7.47 -6.59 -1.92
N PRO A 49 -6.68 -6.14 -2.93
CA PRO A 49 -6.93 -6.45 -4.34
C PRO A 49 -7.07 -7.96 -4.62
N ILE A 50 -6.25 -8.77 -3.96
CA ILE A 50 -6.30 -10.23 -4.00
C ILE A 50 -6.63 -10.72 -2.58
N GLY A 51 -7.90 -11.04 -2.35
CA GLY A 51 -8.39 -11.67 -1.12
C GLY A 51 -8.47 -13.20 -1.21
N LEU A 52 -8.90 -13.86 -0.14
CA LEU A 52 -9.04 -15.33 -0.04
C LEU A 52 -9.90 -15.95 -1.16
N THR A 53 -10.95 -15.24 -1.58
CA THR A 53 -11.89 -15.64 -2.62
C THR A 53 -11.37 -15.40 -4.04
N HIS A 54 -10.22 -14.72 -4.19
CA HIS A 54 -9.69 -14.38 -5.50
C HIS A 54 -9.01 -15.61 -6.13
N PRO A 55 -9.23 -15.91 -7.42
CA PRO A 55 -8.67 -17.10 -8.09
C PRO A 55 -7.13 -17.12 -8.13
N LYS A 56 -6.48 -15.99 -7.87
CA LYS A 56 -5.00 -15.87 -7.78
C LYS A 56 -4.47 -15.84 -6.35
N TYR A 57 -5.31 -16.09 -5.35
CA TYR A 57 -4.89 -16.12 -3.95
C TYR A 57 -3.84 -17.20 -3.68
N TRP A 58 -3.95 -18.38 -4.31
CA TRP A 58 -2.95 -19.45 -4.21
C TRP A 58 -1.55 -18.97 -4.63
N LYS A 59 -1.49 -18.10 -5.65
CA LYS A 59 -0.23 -17.53 -6.13
C LYS A 59 0.32 -16.54 -5.11
N LEU A 60 -0.55 -15.74 -4.48
CA LEU A 60 -0.14 -14.80 -3.44
C LEU A 60 0.38 -15.52 -2.19
N LYS A 61 -0.29 -16.59 -1.75
CA LYS A 61 0.09 -17.39 -0.59
C LYS A 61 1.47 -18.02 -0.70
N ASN A 62 1.90 -18.36 -1.92
CA ASN A 62 3.18 -19.03 -2.18
C ASN A 62 4.33 -18.07 -2.49
N LEU A 63 4.11 -16.75 -2.46
CA LEU A 63 5.13 -15.74 -2.77
C LEU A 63 5.75 -15.19 -1.48
N GLU A 64 7.01 -14.77 -1.59
CA GLU A 64 7.67 -13.97 -0.55
C GLU A 64 6.93 -12.65 -0.32
N PRO A 65 7.00 -12.07 0.90
CA PRO A 65 6.26 -10.86 1.26
C PRO A 65 6.43 -9.69 0.27
N GLU A 66 7.67 -9.45 -0.19
CA GLU A 66 7.96 -8.38 -1.16
C GLU A 66 7.25 -8.62 -2.50
N LYS A 67 7.29 -9.86 -3.00
CA LYS A 67 6.64 -10.24 -4.26
C LYS A 67 5.13 -10.25 -4.13
N ALA A 68 4.61 -10.64 -2.97
CA ALA A 68 3.19 -10.60 -2.65
C ALA A 68 2.67 -9.15 -2.62
N SER A 69 3.40 -8.22 -1.98
CA SER A 69 3.08 -6.79 -1.98
C SER A 69 3.12 -6.21 -3.39
N ALA A 70 4.16 -6.51 -4.18
CA ALA A 70 4.25 -6.07 -5.57
C ALA A 70 3.06 -6.58 -6.41
N LEU A 71 2.61 -7.81 -6.17
CA LEU A 71 1.44 -8.38 -6.84
C LEU A 71 0.13 -7.67 -6.42
N GLN A 72 -0.07 -7.39 -5.13
CA GLN A 72 -1.22 -6.62 -4.66
C GLN A 72 -1.27 -5.24 -5.31
N ILE A 73 -0.14 -4.54 -5.32
CA ILE A 73 0.02 -3.23 -6.00
C ILE A 73 -0.41 -3.32 -7.45
N GLN A 74 0.06 -4.33 -8.18
CA GLN A 74 -0.28 -4.51 -9.59
C GLN A 74 -1.78 -4.71 -9.80
N TYR A 75 -2.45 -5.47 -8.94
CA TYR A 75 -3.88 -5.76 -9.06
C TYR A 75 -4.78 -4.62 -8.58
N SER A 76 -4.25 -3.70 -7.77
CA SER A 76 -5.00 -2.51 -7.34
C SER A 76 -5.28 -1.52 -8.47
N GLY A 77 -4.48 -1.56 -9.55
CA GLY A 77 -4.58 -0.61 -10.67
C GLY A 77 -3.96 0.76 -10.37
N VAL A 78 -3.34 0.95 -9.20
CA VAL A 78 -2.65 2.19 -8.86
C VAL A 78 -1.39 2.36 -9.71
N HIS A 79 -1.15 3.58 -10.19
CA HIS A 79 0.05 3.85 -10.97
C HIS A 79 1.27 3.95 -10.05
N ARG A 80 2.43 3.42 -10.47
CA ARG A 80 3.70 3.55 -9.72
C ARG A 80 4.04 5.00 -9.33
N LYS A 81 3.59 5.97 -10.13
CA LYS A 81 3.74 7.41 -9.85
C LYS A 81 2.96 7.85 -8.60
N GLN A 82 1.75 7.34 -8.40
CA GLN A 82 0.92 7.64 -7.22
C GLN A 82 1.53 7.05 -5.95
N ILE A 83 2.06 5.83 -6.02
CA ILE A 83 2.80 5.21 -4.90
C ILE A 83 4.02 6.05 -4.55
N ARG A 84 4.89 6.36 -5.53
CA ARG A 84 6.08 7.18 -5.30
C ARG A 84 5.75 8.56 -4.71
N LYS A 85 4.64 9.17 -5.15
CA LYS A 85 4.17 10.44 -4.59
C LYS A 85 3.80 10.29 -3.11
N THR A 86 3.10 9.22 -2.76
CA THR A 86 2.69 8.93 -1.37
C THR A 86 3.90 8.65 -0.47
N ILE A 87 4.90 7.90 -0.95
CA ILE A 87 6.16 7.67 -0.22
C ILE A 87 6.91 8.99 0.01
N ARG A 88 7.04 9.85 -1.02
CA ARG A 88 7.69 11.15 -0.86
C ARG A 88 6.96 12.08 0.10
N GLU A 89 5.64 11.99 0.17
CA GLU A 89 4.84 12.73 1.15
C GLU A 89 5.12 12.21 2.57
N PHE A 90 5.17 10.88 2.74
CA PHE A 90 5.57 10.26 4.01
C PHE A 90 6.99 10.68 4.44
N ASP A 91 7.98 10.62 3.53
CA ASP A 91 9.36 11.02 3.83
C ASP A 91 9.45 12.50 4.26
N LYS A 92 8.66 13.39 3.63
CA LYS A 92 8.61 14.81 4.00
C LYS A 92 8.00 15.02 5.38
N LEU A 93 6.90 14.33 5.69
CA LEU A 93 6.27 14.40 7.00
C LEU A 93 7.22 13.91 8.08
N HIS A 94 7.89 12.78 7.83
CA HIS A 94 8.89 12.23 8.73
C HIS A 94 10.12 13.15 8.91
N ALA A 95 10.60 13.79 7.84
CA ALA A 95 11.72 14.73 7.93
C ALA A 95 11.37 16.00 8.73
N LEU A 96 10.10 16.43 8.70
CA LEU A 96 9.60 17.55 9.50
C LEU A 96 9.48 17.18 10.97
N GLU A 97 9.01 15.98 11.31
CA GLU A 97 8.89 15.51 12.70
C GLU A 97 10.22 15.28 13.42
N ILE A 98 11.34 15.16 12.69
CA ILE A 98 12.69 15.03 13.29
C ILE A 98 13.33 16.40 13.59
N GLN A 99 12.79 17.49 13.03
CA GLN A 99 13.33 18.84 13.22
C GLN A 99 12.71 19.64 14.36
N ASP A 100 11.63 19.15 14.97
CA ASP A 100 10.99 19.71 16.19
C ASP A 100 11.35 18.88 17.44
#